data_AF-A0ABD3NRH7-F1
#
_entry.id   AF-A0ABD3NRH7-F1
#
_cell.length_a   1.000
_cell.length_b   1.000
_cell.length_c   1.000
_cell.angle_alpha   90.00
_cell.angle_beta   90.00
_cell.angle_gamma   90.00
#
_symmetry.space_group_name_H-M   'P 1'
#
loop_
_entity.id
_entity.type
_entity.pdbx_description
1 polymer ?
#
loop_
_entity_poly.entity_id
_entity_poly.type
_entity_poly.pdbx_seq_one_letter_code
_entity_poly.pdbx_strand_id
1 'polypeptide(L)'
;MVGYLRCFCSLYAAVLVACIPQIVTAKQDKQPALRRVDVMVDNSDEYADTVVSLQAPKKAVGLGYHDHAKIKSILSTSKEMISTAKALIEDVRTLKEGTKMMEDANALFKEVKAHIAKRKLASEAGSIRRKYSAHDIQQAEEDEERALDVARSVFEVAITFPECVEMFLQDCLSTINSQVQSLGLATIETVVHEKRNLSQPGYNKVVIITDLSAQRVLGQAGDGIVTYPFLWDDAVSGLKSLGVDGKWNCVDLTPEDCCRDIKESAPTIDTRGNYVECNIYVPWGGKNKPKRNDRVFINLSPDGRVHEAPIIE
;
A
#
# COMPACT_ATOMS: atom_id res chain seq x y z
N MET A 1 60.40 23.21 -48.70
CA MET A 1 60.00 23.71 -47.37
C MET A 1 58.55 24.15 -47.49
N VAL A 2 57.62 23.21 -47.25
CA VAL A 2 56.85 23.04 -46.00
C VAL A 2 55.91 24.22 -45.73
N GLY A 3 54.60 23.99 -45.79
CA GLY A 3 53.60 24.87 -45.18
C GLY A 3 52.22 24.97 -45.85
N TYR A 4 51.50 23.86 -46.09
CA TYR A 4 50.05 23.92 -46.30
C TYR A 4 49.33 23.63 -44.97
N LEU A 5 48.71 24.66 -44.40
CA LEU A 5 47.90 24.60 -43.19
C LEU A 5 46.52 24.02 -43.54
N ARG A 6 46.27 22.76 -43.19
CA ARG A 6 44.96 22.11 -43.30
C ARG A 6 44.13 22.43 -42.07
N CYS A 7 43.01 23.11 -42.28
CA CYS A 7 41.94 23.25 -41.30
C CYS A 7 41.04 22.00 -41.42
N PHE A 8 41.11 21.10 -40.44
CA PHE A 8 40.16 19.99 -40.27
C PHE A 8 39.61 20.11 -38.85
N CYS A 9 38.39 20.62 -38.72
CA CYS A 9 37.61 20.55 -37.50
C CYS A 9 36.26 19.89 -37.81
N SER A 10 35.85 19.03 -36.88
CA SER A 10 34.49 18.54 -36.63
C SER A 10 34.03 17.32 -37.43
N LEU A 11 34.52 16.15 -36.99
CA LEU A 11 33.81 14.88 -37.11
C LEU A 11 32.85 14.70 -35.90
N TYR A 12 31.59 14.40 -36.22
CA TYR A 12 30.61 13.58 -35.50
C TYR A 12 30.14 14.00 -34.10
N ALA A 13 28.96 14.62 -34.06
CA ALA A 13 28.05 14.54 -32.93
C ALA A 13 26.60 14.32 -33.41
N ALA A 14 25.96 13.33 -32.78
CA ALA A 14 24.52 13.14 -32.60
C ALA A 14 23.66 12.77 -33.84
N VAL A 15 23.58 11.47 -34.09
CA VAL A 15 22.34 10.80 -34.53
C VAL A 15 21.44 10.68 -33.30
N LEU A 16 20.25 11.29 -33.33
CA LEU A 16 19.01 10.87 -32.64
C LEU A 16 17.93 11.95 -32.86
N VAL A 17 17.31 11.91 -34.05
CA VAL A 17 16.02 12.56 -34.31
C VAL A 17 15.09 11.48 -34.86
N ALA A 18 14.24 10.92 -34.00
CA ALA A 18 12.91 10.40 -34.33
C ALA A 18 12.33 9.67 -33.11
N CYS A 19 11.00 9.68 -33.02
CA CYS A 19 10.14 8.96 -32.06
C CYS A 19 9.92 9.63 -30.68
N ILE A 20 9.28 10.81 -30.70
CA ILE A 20 8.27 11.14 -29.67
C ILE A 20 6.90 10.82 -30.27
N PRO A 21 6.16 9.80 -29.81
CA PRO A 21 4.74 9.74 -30.04
C PRO A 21 3.99 10.46 -28.90
N GLN A 22 3.37 11.57 -29.30
CA GLN A 22 2.03 12.02 -28.90
C GLN A 22 1.66 11.96 -27.41
N ILE A 23 1.79 13.13 -26.77
CA ILE A 23 0.95 13.56 -25.66
C ILE A 23 -0.51 13.52 -26.16
N VAL A 24 -1.27 12.50 -25.74
CA VAL A 24 -2.71 12.48 -25.89
C VAL A 24 -3.29 13.50 -24.91
N THR A 25 -3.54 14.71 -25.40
CA THR A 25 -4.50 15.63 -24.78
C THR A 25 -5.90 15.11 -25.10
N ALA A 26 -6.45 14.27 -24.23
CA ALA A 26 -7.85 13.89 -24.31
C ALA A 26 -8.71 15.13 -24.00
N LYS A 27 -9.29 15.72 -25.06
CA LYS A 27 -10.45 16.61 -24.94
C LYS A 27 -11.58 15.80 -24.33
N GLN A 28 -11.95 16.18 -23.11
CA GLN A 28 -13.03 15.58 -22.34
C GLN A 28 -14.37 16.08 -22.92
N ASP A 29 -14.95 15.30 -23.82
CA ASP A 29 -16.35 15.47 -24.21
C ASP A 29 -17.24 15.27 -22.98
N LYS A 30 -18.07 16.27 -22.68
CA LYS A 30 -19.02 16.29 -21.56
C LYS A 30 -20.18 15.33 -21.84
N GLN A 31 -19.95 14.03 -21.74
CA GLN A 31 -21.02 13.10 -21.38
C GLN A 31 -21.13 13.06 -19.85
N PRO A 32 -22.34 13.05 -19.26
CA PRO A 32 -22.50 12.82 -17.84
C PRO A 32 -21.96 11.41 -17.54
N ALA A 33 -20.79 11.34 -16.90
CA ALA A 33 -20.20 10.10 -16.46
C ALA A 33 -21.24 9.33 -15.63
N LEU A 34 -21.55 8.11 -16.06
CA LEU A 34 -22.34 7.15 -15.30
C LEU A 34 -21.76 7.12 -13.89
N ARG A 35 -22.54 7.52 -12.88
CA ARG A 35 -22.10 7.51 -11.47
C ARG A 35 -21.89 6.05 -11.06
N ARG A 36 -20.68 5.54 -11.26
CA ARG A 36 -20.23 4.30 -10.63
C ARG A 36 -20.32 4.52 -9.13
N VAL A 37 -21.06 3.66 -8.45
CA VAL A 37 -21.10 3.65 -7.01
C VAL A 37 -20.07 2.62 -6.56
N ASP A 38 -19.06 3.10 -5.84
CA ASP A 38 -17.96 2.27 -5.35
C ASP A 38 -18.40 1.56 -4.07
N VAL A 39 -18.36 0.23 -4.11
CA VAL A 39 -18.62 -0.66 -2.99
C VAL A 39 -17.38 -1.55 -2.83
N MET A 40 -16.81 -1.57 -1.64
CA MET A 40 -15.43 -2.04 -1.44
C MET A 40 -15.20 -2.85 -0.17
N VAL A 41 -14.07 -3.55 -0.21
CA VAL A 41 -13.46 -4.28 0.89
C VAL A 41 -12.73 -3.30 1.81
N ASP A 42 -13.26 -3.11 3.02
CA ASP A 42 -12.56 -2.39 4.10
C ASP A 42 -11.43 -3.29 4.63
N ASN A 43 -10.25 -2.70 4.90
CA ASN A 43 -9.10 -3.27 5.62
C ASN A 43 -7.88 -3.79 4.81
N SER A 44 -7.51 -3.23 3.65
CA SER A 44 -6.31 -3.61 2.83
C SER A 44 -5.04 -3.90 3.64
N ASP A 45 -4.69 -3.02 4.60
CA ASP A 45 -3.51 -3.19 5.47
C ASP A 45 -3.59 -4.44 6.37
N GLU A 46 -4.80 -4.80 6.80
CA GLU A 46 -5.03 -5.99 7.60
C GLU A 46 -4.90 -7.28 6.79
N TYR A 47 -5.18 -7.23 5.48
CA TYR A 47 -4.94 -8.35 4.56
C TYR A 47 -3.44 -8.56 4.36
N ALA A 48 -2.69 -7.48 4.15
CA ALA A 48 -1.24 -7.52 4.01
C ALA A 48 -0.57 -8.11 5.27
N ASP A 49 -0.97 -7.70 6.48
CA ASP A 49 -0.42 -8.27 7.73
C ASP A 49 -0.73 -9.76 7.89
N THR A 50 -1.94 -10.19 7.50
CA THR A 50 -2.34 -11.61 7.55
C THR A 50 -1.49 -12.45 6.60
N VAL A 51 -1.29 -11.96 5.38
CA VAL A 51 -0.43 -12.56 4.36
C VAL A 51 1.02 -12.66 4.84
N VAL A 52 1.59 -11.55 5.32
CA VAL A 52 2.99 -11.50 5.79
C VAL A 52 3.18 -12.46 6.97
N SER A 53 2.19 -12.55 7.85
CA SER A 53 2.19 -13.52 8.96
C SER A 53 2.16 -14.97 8.50
N LEU A 54 1.50 -15.29 7.37
CA LEU A 54 1.46 -16.64 6.81
C LEU A 54 2.76 -16.99 6.06
N GLN A 55 3.43 -16.00 5.45
CA GLN A 55 4.66 -16.20 4.68
C GLN A 55 5.95 -16.15 5.51
N ALA A 56 5.90 -15.66 6.76
CA ALA A 56 7.10 -15.45 7.57
C ALA A 56 7.84 -16.78 7.89
N PRO A 57 9.08 -16.97 7.38
CA PRO A 57 9.79 -18.27 7.39
C PRO A 57 10.26 -18.75 8.77
N LYS A 58 10.11 -17.93 9.82
CA LYS A 58 10.59 -18.26 11.19
C LYS A 58 9.48 -18.63 12.17
N LYS A 59 8.21 -18.50 11.78
CA LYS A 59 7.05 -18.79 12.63
C LYS A 59 5.87 -19.30 11.78
N ALA A 60 6.09 -20.37 11.03
CA ALA A 60 5.01 -21.02 10.29
C ALA A 60 3.83 -21.34 11.24
N VAL A 61 2.69 -20.70 11.00
CA VAL A 61 1.44 -21.01 11.67
C VAL A 61 1.02 -22.36 11.13
N GLY A 62 1.24 -23.43 11.91
CA GLY A 62 0.82 -24.76 11.52
C GLY A 62 -0.70 -24.77 11.33
N LEU A 63 -1.15 -24.86 10.09
CA LEU A 63 -2.57 -24.94 9.74
C LEU A 63 -2.92 -26.39 9.46
N GLY A 64 -3.50 -27.03 10.48
CA GLY A 64 -3.98 -28.39 10.34
C GLY A 64 -5.07 -28.50 9.27
N TYR A 65 -5.27 -29.71 8.74
CA TYR A 65 -6.22 -30.00 7.67
C TYR A 65 -7.61 -29.38 7.86
N HIS A 66 -8.18 -29.47 9.08
CA HIS A 66 -9.50 -28.90 9.37
C HIS A 66 -9.53 -27.36 9.31
N ASP A 67 -8.46 -26.68 9.73
CA ASP A 67 -8.39 -25.23 9.64
C ASP A 67 -8.23 -24.78 8.20
N HIS A 68 -7.35 -25.47 7.45
CA HIS A 68 -7.15 -25.21 6.03
C HIS A 68 -8.46 -25.36 5.25
N ALA A 69 -9.19 -26.46 5.43
CA ALA A 69 -10.49 -26.68 4.79
C ALA A 69 -11.52 -25.62 5.17
N LYS A 70 -11.59 -25.23 6.45
CA LYS A 70 -12.50 -24.18 6.92
C LYS A 70 -12.16 -22.82 6.30
N ILE A 71 -10.89 -22.41 6.39
CA ILE A 71 -10.42 -21.13 5.83
C ILE A 71 -10.68 -21.09 4.32
N LYS A 72 -10.32 -22.16 3.60
CA LYS A 72 -10.54 -22.26 2.16
C LYS A 72 -12.01 -22.15 1.78
N SER A 73 -12.90 -22.80 2.54
CA SER A 73 -14.34 -22.65 2.34
C SER A 73 -14.79 -21.20 2.53
N ILE A 74 -14.35 -20.53 3.59
CA ILE A 74 -14.73 -19.13 3.84
C ILE A 74 -14.20 -18.22 2.72
N LEU A 75 -12.94 -18.36 2.33
CA LEU A 75 -12.34 -17.57 1.26
C LEU A 75 -13.04 -17.78 -0.08
N SER A 76 -13.41 -19.03 -0.40
CA SER A 76 -14.19 -19.35 -1.60
C SER A 76 -15.57 -18.68 -1.57
N THR A 77 -16.27 -18.75 -0.45
CA THR A 77 -17.58 -18.09 -0.28
C THR A 77 -17.44 -16.58 -0.40
N SER A 78 -16.45 -15.97 0.27
CA SER A 78 -16.22 -14.54 0.16
C SER A 78 -15.89 -14.11 -1.26
N LYS A 79 -15.10 -14.89 -2.01
CA LYS A 79 -14.79 -14.63 -3.42
C LYS A 79 -16.04 -14.64 -4.29
N GLU A 80 -16.92 -15.63 -4.09
CA GLU A 80 -18.21 -15.69 -4.79
C GLU A 80 -19.10 -14.50 -4.44
N MET A 81 -19.18 -14.13 -3.16
CA MET A 81 -19.93 -12.96 -2.69
C MET A 81 -19.40 -11.66 -3.30
N ILE A 82 -18.08 -11.47 -3.36
CA ILE A 82 -17.46 -10.30 -3.99
C ILE A 82 -17.78 -10.27 -5.48
N SER A 83 -17.72 -11.41 -6.17
CA SER A 83 -18.06 -11.51 -7.60
C SER A 83 -19.53 -11.16 -7.87
N THR A 84 -20.45 -11.72 -7.08
CA THR A 84 -21.89 -11.43 -7.21
C THR A 84 -22.21 -10.00 -6.81
N ALA A 85 -21.60 -9.49 -5.76
CA ALA A 85 -21.73 -8.09 -5.34
C ALA A 85 -21.33 -7.16 -6.48
N LYS A 86 -20.17 -7.39 -7.11
CA LYS A 86 -19.69 -6.60 -8.27
C LYS A 86 -20.75 -6.51 -9.38
N ALA A 87 -21.36 -7.63 -9.75
CA ALA A 87 -22.43 -7.64 -10.75
C ALA A 87 -23.68 -6.83 -10.31
N LEU A 88 -24.04 -6.89 -9.02
CA LEU A 88 -25.19 -6.14 -8.47
C LEU A 88 -24.92 -4.64 -8.35
N ILE A 89 -23.68 -4.22 -8.16
CA ILE A 89 -23.30 -2.81 -8.00
C ILE A 89 -23.41 -2.04 -9.33
N GLU A 90 -23.32 -2.72 -10.47
CA GLU A 90 -23.43 -2.11 -11.79
C GLU A 90 -24.85 -1.55 -12.07
N ASP A 91 -25.89 -2.09 -11.44
CA ASP A 91 -27.27 -1.57 -11.51
C ASP A 91 -27.65 -0.81 -10.22
N VAL A 92 -28.05 0.46 -10.41
CA VAL A 92 -28.51 1.37 -9.33
C VAL A 92 -29.63 0.75 -8.48
N ARG A 93 -30.46 -0.12 -9.07
CA ARG A 93 -31.58 -0.79 -8.36
C ARG A 93 -31.10 -1.84 -7.36
N THR A 94 -30.02 -2.55 -7.69
CA THR A 94 -29.44 -3.64 -6.87
C THR A 94 -28.23 -3.18 -6.06
N LEU A 95 -27.83 -1.92 -6.21
CA LEU A 95 -26.70 -1.33 -5.51
C LEU A 95 -26.68 -1.58 -3.99
N LYS A 96 -27.82 -1.41 -3.32
CA LYS A 96 -27.91 -1.63 -1.85
C LYS A 96 -27.66 -3.10 -1.49
N GLU A 97 -28.12 -4.02 -2.33
CA GLU A 97 -27.90 -5.47 -2.15
C GLU A 97 -26.44 -5.84 -2.39
N GLY A 98 -25.84 -5.32 -3.47
CA GLY A 98 -24.41 -5.49 -3.75
C GLY A 98 -23.52 -4.89 -2.64
N THR A 99 -23.90 -3.73 -2.09
CA THR A 99 -23.21 -3.11 -0.95
C THR A 99 -23.23 -4.03 0.26
N LYS A 100 -24.41 -4.51 0.65
CA LYS A 100 -24.56 -5.43 1.78
C LYS A 100 -23.77 -6.73 1.56
N MET A 101 -23.80 -7.29 0.35
CA MET A 101 -23.07 -8.52 0.06
C MET A 101 -21.54 -8.34 0.17
N MET A 102 -21.02 -7.16 -0.19
CA MET A 102 -19.61 -6.83 0.04
C MET A 102 -19.29 -6.69 1.53
N GLU A 103 -20.16 -6.04 2.31
CA GLU A 103 -20.02 -5.95 3.78
C GLU A 103 -20.00 -7.35 4.43
N ASP A 104 -20.90 -8.23 4.00
CA ASP A 104 -20.97 -9.61 4.49
C ASP A 104 -19.70 -10.41 4.10
N ALA A 105 -19.18 -10.21 2.88
CA ALA A 105 -17.91 -10.82 2.46
C ALA A 105 -16.72 -10.33 3.30
N ASN A 106 -16.68 -9.04 3.65
CA ASN A 106 -15.67 -8.46 4.54
C ASN A 106 -15.77 -9.06 5.96
N ALA A 107 -16.99 -9.30 6.45
CA ALA A 107 -17.21 -9.94 7.75
C ALA A 107 -16.65 -11.37 7.79
N LEU A 108 -16.86 -12.15 6.72
CA LEU A 108 -16.27 -13.49 6.56
C LEU A 108 -14.73 -13.45 6.56
N PHE A 109 -14.15 -12.43 5.94
CA PHE A 109 -12.69 -12.24 5.98
C PHE A 109 -12.17 -11.92 7.38
N LYS A 110 -12.89 -11.08 8.14
CA LYS A 110 -12.55 -10.82 9.55
C LYS A 110 -12.59 -12.10 10.38
N GLU A 111 -13.49 -13.05 10.07
CA GLU A 111 -13.49 -14.38 10.71
C GLU A 111 -12.21 -15.17 10.39
N VAL A 112 -11.79 -15.22 9.12
CA VAL A 112 -10.55 -15.90 8.72
C VAL A 112 -9.35 -15.31 9.46
N LYS A 113 -9.24 -13.98 9.51
CA LYS A 113 -8.17 -13.29 10.25
C LYS A 113 -8.17 -13.65 11.73
N ALA A 114 -9.32 -13.57 12.39
CA ALA A 114 -9.46 -13.93 13.81
C ALA A 114 -9.05 -15.40 14.06
N HIS A 115 -9.39 -16.30 13.13
CA HIS A 115 -9.02 -17.71 13.20
C HIS A 115 -7.49 -17.92 13.10
N ILE A 116 -6.84 -17.26 12.14
CA ILE A 116 -5.37 -17.31 11.96
C ILE A 116 -4.66 -16.71 13.18
N ALA A 117 -5.11 -15.55 13.68
CA ALA A 117 -4.53 -14.91 14.85
C ALA A 117 -4.62 -15.79 16.11
N LYS A 118 -5.78 -16.44 16.33
CA LYS A 118 -5.97 -17.39 17.44
C LYS A 118 -4.99 -18.58 17.34
N ARG A 119 -4.73 -19.08 16.14
CA ARG A 119 -3.77 -20.17 15.90
C ARG A 119 -2.32 -19.75 16.14
N LYS A 120 -1.94 -18.53 15.73
CA LYS A 120 -0.61 -17.96 15.98
C LYS A 120 -0.28 -17.97 17.48
N LEU A 121 -1.21 -17.50 18.31
CA LEU A 121 -1.06 -17.52 19.78
C LEU A 121 -0.92 -18.94 20.36
N ALA A 122 -1.69 -19.90 19.84
CA ALA A 122 -1.62 -21.29 20.30
C ALA A 122 -0.30 -21.99 19.90
N SER A 123 0.24 -21.66 18.71
CA SER A 123 1.51 -22.18 18.21
C SER A 123 2.70 -21.66 19.03
N GLU A 124 2.72 -20.37 19.36
CA GLU A 124 3.78 -19.75 20.17
C GLU A 124 3.85 -20.32 21.59
N ALA A 125 2.73 -20.79 22.15
CA ALA A 125 2.67 -21.38 23.48
C ALA A 125 3.19 -22.84 23.56
N GLY A 126 3.40 -23.53 22.44
CA GLY A 126 3.60 -25.00 22.45
C GLY A 126 4.77 -25.58 21.63
N SER A 127 5.46 -24.82 20.78
CA SER A 127 6.00 -25.42 19.54
C SER A 127 7.51 -25.72 19.42
N ILE A 128 8.41 -25.42 20.36
CA ILE A 128 9.83 -25.72 20.08
C ILE A 128 10.18 -27.21 20.27
N ARG A 129 9.51 -27.91 21.19
CA ARG A 129 9.95 -29.26 21.62
C ARG A 129 9.30 -30.44 20.87
N ARG A 130 8.21 -30.23 20.11
CA ARG A 130 7.51 -31.29 19.35
C ARG A 130 7.98 -31.41 17.90
N LYS A 131 8.20 -30.27 17.22
CA LYS A 131 8.52 -30.16 15.78
C LYS A 131 9.75 -30.93 15.28
N TYR A 132 10.60 -31.48 16.16
CA TYR A 132 11.84 -32.17 15.78
C TYR A 132 11.83 -33.69 16.01
N SER A 133 10.66 -34.31 16.20
CA SER A 133 10.55 -35.77 16.07
C SER A 133 10.32 -36.15 14.60
N ALA A 134 10.95 -37.23 14.11
CA ALA A 134 11.02 -37.53 12.68
C ALA A 134 9.65 -37.71 11.97
N HIS A 135 8.61 -38.09 12.71
CA HIS A 135 7.23 -38.18 12.19
C HIS A 135 6.56 -36.80 12.04
N ASP A 136 7.08 -35.77 12.72
CA ASP A 136 6.50 -34.42 12.75
C ASP A 136 7.07 -33.53 11.62
N ILE A 137 8.15 -33.95 10.95
CA ILE A 137 8.76 -33.18 9.86
C ILE A 137 7.84 -33.16 8.62
N GLN A 138 7.34 -34.33 8.19
CA GLN A 138 6.44 -34.42 7.04
C GLN A 138 5.12 -33.67 7.31
N GLN A 139 4.57 -33.78 8.52
CA GLN A 139 3.36 -33.06 8.90
C GLN A 139 3.58 -31.54 8.93
N ALA A 140 4.77 -31.09 9.38
CA ALA A 140 5.13 -29.67 9.35
C ALA A 140 5.26 -29.14 7.91
N GLU A 141 5.87 -29.91 7.00
CA GLU A 141 5.96 -29.55 5.58
C GLU A 141 4.56 -29.41 4.94
N GLU A 142 3.65 -30.36 5.20
CA GLU A 142 2.27 -30.28 4.71
C GLU A 142 1.49 -29.09 5.32
N ASP A 143 1.70 -28.78 6.59
CA ASP A 143 1.10 -27.62 7.25
C ASP A 143 1.61 -26.29 6.65
N GLU A 144 2.90 -26.23 6.29
CA GLU A 144 3.49 -25.09 5.58
C GLU A 144 2.92 -24.92 4.18
N GLU A 145 2.76 -26.01 3.42
CA GLU A 145 2.13 -25.98 2.10
C GLU A 145 0.67 -25.49 2.20
N ARG A 146 -0.08 -25.95 3.20
CA ARG A 146 -1.45 -25.48 3.49
C ARG A 146 -1.49 -23.99 3.82
N ALA A 147 -0.52 -23.49 4.59
CA ALA A 147 -0.43 -22.06 4.90
C ALA A 147 -0.14 -21.21 3.67
N LEU A 148 0.69 -21.69 2.76
CA LEU A 148 0.94 -21.03 1.48
C LEU A 148 -0.30 -21.01 0.57
N ASP A 149 -1.09 -22.09 0.52
CA ASP A 149 -2.37 -22.13 -0.23
C ASP A 149 -3.39 -21.12 0.31
N VAL A 150 -3.48 -20.98 1.64
CA VAL A 150 -4.33 -19.97 2.28
C VAL A 150 -3.82 -18.56 1.97
N ALA A 151 -2.51 -18.32 2.08
CA ALA A 151 -1.93 -17.03 1.74
C ALA A 151 -2.29 -16.64 0.30
N ARG A 152 -2.11 -17.56 -0.66
CA ARG A 152 -2.50 -17.37 -2.06
C ARG A 152 -3.99 -17.04 -2.22
N SER A 153 -4.86 -17.74 -1.49
CA SER A 153 -6.31 -17.50 -1.54
C SER A 153 -6.71 -16.13 -0.96
N VAL A 154 -5.97 -15.62 0.05
CA VAL A 154 -6.18 -14.27 0.59
C VAL A 154 -5.71 -13.21 -0.41
N PHE A 155 -4.58 -13.43 -1.09
CA PHE A 155 -4.11 -12.57 -2.18
C PHE A 155 -5.06 -12.50 -3.37
N GLU A 156 -5.77 -13.57 -3.69
CA GLU A 156 -6.79 -13.54 -4.74
C GLU A 156 -7.96 -12.60 -4.41
N VAL A 157 -8.13 -12.23 -3.14
CA VAL A 157 -9.18 -11.31 -2.70
C VAL A 157 -8.67 -9.88 -2.46
N ALA A 158 -7.42 -9.71 -2.05
CA ALA A 158 -6.75 -8.40 -2.02
C ALA A 158 -5.65 -8.39 -3.09
N ILE A 159 -5.89 -7.73 -4.24
CA ILE A 159 -4.93 -7.73 -5.35
C ILE A 159 -3.71 -6.91 -4.93
N THR A 160 -2.65 -7.59 -4.49
CA THR A 160 -1.34 -7.03 -4.15
C THR A 160 -0.26 -7.71 -4.97
N PHE A 161 0.86 -7.02 -5.20
CA PHE A 161 1.96 -7.49 -6.06
C PHE A 161 3.28 -7.62 -5.26
N PRO A 162 3.40 -8.60 -4.35
CA PRO A 162 4.59 -8.73 -3.49
C PRO A 162 5.89 -8.95 -4.26
N GLU A 163 5.82 -9.55 -5.45
CA GLU A 163 6.97 -9.75 -6.34
C GLU A 163 7.59 -8.46 -6.85
N CYS A 164 6.84 -7.34 -6.82
CA CYS A 164 7.38 -6.04 -7.20
C CYS A 164 8.41 -5.49 -6.22
N VAL A 165 8.44 -5.96 -4.97
CA VAL A 165 9.35 -5.42 -3.95
C VAL A 165 10.81 -5.60 -4.41
N GLU A 166 11.62 -4.55 -4.26
CA GLU A 166 12.99 -4.41 -4.79
C GLU A 166 13.12 -4.32 -6.33
N MET A 167 12.03 -4.41 -7.11
CA MET A 167 12.08 -4.20 -8.56
C MET A 167 12.12 -2.71 -8.91
N PHE A 168 12.68 -2.37 -10.07
CA PHE A 168 12.52 -1.02 -10.62
C PHE A 168 11.07 -0.79 -11.07
N LEU A 169 10.62 0.47 -11.05
CA LEU A 169 9.27 0.86 -11.43
C LEU A 169 8.80 0.24 -12.76
N GLN A 170 9.65 0.25 -13.79
CA GLN A 170 9.27 -0.25 -15.12
C GLN A 170 9.03 -1.77 -15.13
N ASP A 171 9.88 -2.53 -14.45
CA ASP A 171 9.73 -3.99 -14.38
C ASP A 171 8.50 -4.37 -13.55
N CYS A 172 8.25 -3.64 -12.46
CA CYS A 172 7.05 -3.82 -11.66
C CYS A 172 5.77 -3.48 -12.44
N LEU A 173 5.76 -2.38 -13.19
CA LEU A 173 4.63 -2.01 -14.05
C LEU A 173 4.33 -3.06 -15.11
N SER A 174 5.36 -3.65 -15.72
CA SER A 174 5.20 -4.77 -16.66
C SER A 174 4.53 -5.98 -15.98
N THR A 175 4.97 -6.32 -14.78
CA THR A 175 4.43 -7.43 -13.99
C THR A 175 2.97 -7.19 -13.58
N ILE A 176 2.67 -6.01 -13.05
CA ILE A 176 1.31 -5.60 -12.68
C ILE A 176 0.39 -5.67 -13.91
N ASN A 177 0.79 -5.04 -15.02
CA ASN A 177 -0.05 -5.02 -16.22
C ASN A 177 -0.31 -6.43 -16.77
N SER A 178 0.68 -7.32 -16.75
CA SER A 178 0.52 -8.70 -17.19
C SER A 178 -0.49 -9.47 -16.34
N GLN A 179 -0.43 -9.32 -15.00
CA GLN A 179 -1.34 -9.98 -14.08
C GLN A 179 -2.75 -9.39 -14.10
N VAL A 180 -2.85 -8.08 -14.22
CA VAL A 180 -4.13 -7.37 -14.31
C VAL A 180 -4.88 -7.78 -15.58
N GLN A 181 -4.16 -7.89 -16.71
CA GLN A 181 -4.73 -8.39 -17.96
C GLN A 181 -5.17 -9.85 -17.85
N SER A 182 -4.41 -10.71 -17.18
CA SER A 182 -4.81 -12.12 -17.00
C SER A 182 -6.04 -12.28 -16.12
N LEU A 183 -6.30 -11.31 -15.22
CA LEU A 183 -7.52 -11.22 -14.41
C LEU A 183 -8.72 -10.60 -15.16
N GLY A 184 -8.54 -10.16 -16.41
CA GLY A 184 -9.60 -9.52 -17.20
C GLY A 184 -10.01 -8.14 -16.70
N LEU A 185 -9.20 -7.52 -15.86
CA LEU A 185 -9.42 -6.15 -15.41
C LEU A 185 -9.00 -5.16 -16.51
N ALA A 186 -9.79 -4.11 -16.70
CA ALA A 186 -9.45 -3.02 -17.60
C ALA A 186 -8.19 -2.26 -17.12
N THR A 187 -7.69 -1.35 -17.95
CA THR A 187 -6.52 -0.50 -17.65
C THR A 187 -6.61 0.10 -16.25
N ILE A 188 -5.58 -0.14 -15.43
CA ILE A 188 -5.46 0.42 -14.08
C ILE A 188 -4.69 1.74 -14.15
N GLU A 189 -5.17 2.73 -13.42
CA GLU A 189 -4.47 3.98 -13.15
C GLU A 189 -3.34 3.72 -12.15
N THR A 190 -2.09 3.91 -12.55
CA THR A 190 -0.96 3.80 -11.63
C THR A 190 -0.76 5.11 -10.88
N VAL A 191 -0.76 5.04 -9.55
CA VAL A 191 -0.37 6.13 -8.66
C VAL A 191 1.00 5.79 -8.07
N VAL A 192 2.02 6.54 -8.49
CA VAL A 192 3.39 6.35 -7.99
C VAL A 192 3.67 7.37 -6.90
N HIS A 193 4.04 6.90 -5.72
CA HIS A 193 4.51 7.74 -4.63
C HIS A 193 6.00 7.50 -4.43
N GLU A 194 6.78 8.56 -4.42
CA GLU A 194 8.19 8.48 -4.04
C GLU A 194 8.33 8.78 -2.55
N LYS A 195 9.14 7.97 -1.85
CA LYS A 195 9.50 8.25 -0.47
C LYS A 195 10.26 9.57 -0.43
N ARG A 196 9.66 10.55 0.24
CA ARG A 196 10.21 11.90 0.36
C ARG A 196 11.65 11.86 0.85
N ASN A 197 12.49 12.73 0.32
CA ASN A 197 13.86 12.94 0.78
C ASN A 197 14.11 14.40 1.18
N LEU A 198 15.23 14.66 1.87
CA LEU A 198 15.60 15.99 2.35
C LEU A 198 15.81 17.03 1.24
N SER A 199 16.00 16.62 -0.01
CA SER A 199 16.21 17.55 -1.13
C SER A 199 14.91 17.92 -1.87
N GLN A 200 13.82 17.20 -1.61
CA GLN A 200 12.55 17.39 -2.29
C GLN A 200 11.67 18.46 -1.61
N PRO A 201 10.89 19.23 -2.38
CA PRO A 201 9.91 20.14 -1.82
C PRO A 201 8.90 19.36 -0.96
N GLY A 202 8.58 19.90 0.22
CA GLY A 202 7.69 19.25 1.19
C GLY A 202 8.36 18.31 2.17
N TYR A 203 9.69 18.24 2.24
CA TYR A 203 10.40 17.57 3.34
C TYR A 203 10.04 18.18 4.71
N ASN A 204 9.69 19.47 4.76
CA ASN A 204 9.27 20.20 5.96
C ASN A 204 7.82 19.89 6.38
N LYS A 205 7.09 19.07 5.62
CA LYS A 205 5.70 18.69 5.92
C LYS A 205 5.64 17.44 6.79
N VAL A 206 4.87 17.46 7.86
CA VAL A 206 4.50 16.29 8.65
C VAL A 206 3.17 15.76 8.14
N VAL A 207 3.11 14.47 7.79
CA VAL A 207 1.87 13.86 7.28
C VAL A 207 1.05 13.37 8.45
N ILE A 208 -0.17 13.89 8.60
CA ILE A 208 -1.12 13.50 9.65
C ILE A 208 -2.20 12.65 8.99
N ILE A 209 -2.20 11.35 9.26
CA ILE A 209 -3.19 10.42 8.73
C ILE A 209 -4.41 10.44 9.65
N THR A 210 -5.58 10.68 9.08
CA THR A 210 -6.84 10.80 9.81
C THR A 210 -7.74 9.59 9.62
N ASP A 211 -8.84 9.54 10.34
CA ASP A 211 -9.95 8.65 10.02
C ASP A 211 -10.71 9.12 8.76
N LEU A 212 -11.66 8.31 8.28
CA LEU A 212 -12.43 8.60 7.07
C LEU A 212 -13.30 9.87 7.18
N SER A 213 -13.64 10.29 8.41
CA SER A 213 -14.38 11.52 8.67
C SER A 213 -13.50 12.75 8.85
N ALA A 214 -12.16 12.58 8.85
CA ALA A 214 -11.17 13.63 9.10
C ALA A 214 -11.31 14.33 10.46
N GLN A 215 -11.83 13.64 11.47
CA GLN A 215 -12.06 14.19 12.82
C GLN A 215 -11.01 13.74 13.84
N ARG A 216 -10.35 12.61 13.60
CA ARG A 216 -9.39 12.02 14.54
C ARG A 216 -8.12 11.62 13.82
N VAL A 217 -6.98 11.75 14.51
CA VAL A 217 -5.70 11.23 14.03
C VAL A 217 -5.64 9.72 14.25
N LEU A 218 -5.36 8.98 13.17
CA LEU A 218 -5.09 7.53 13.23
C LEU A 218 -3.60 7.22 13.27
N GLY A 219 -2.75 8.08 12.69
CA GLY A 219 -1.35 7.74 12.48
C GLY A 219 -1.17 6.64 11.43
N GLN A 220 0.08 6.29 11.12
CA GLN A 220 0.37 5.31 10.07
C GLN A 220 -0.01 3.87 10.48
N ALA A 221 0.11 3.54 11.77
CA ALA A 221 -0.20 2.21 12.28
C ALA A 221 -1.59 2.13 12.95
N GLY A 222 -2.41 3.17 12.84
CA GLY A 222 -3.70 3.24 13.56
C GLY A 222 -3.58 3.47 15.07
N ASP A 223 -2.39 3.83 15.56
CA ASP A 223 -2.06 4.01 16.97
C ASP A 223 -2.14 5.48 17.44
N GLY A 224 -2.53 6.40 16.56
CA GLY A 224 -2.56 7.85 16.82
C GLY A 224 -1.18 8.50 16.86
N ILE A 225 -0.11 7.80 16.49
CA ILE A 225 1.26 8.33 16.50
C ILE A 225 1.59 8.93 15.12
N VAL A 226 2.00 10.20 15.14
CA VAL A 226 2.48 10.91 13.94
C VAL A 226 4.01 10.90 13.94
N THR A 227 4.61 10.56 12.80
CA THR A 227 6.06 10.42 12.66
C THR A 227 6.61 11.37 11.60
N TYR A 228 7.74 12.01 11.92
CA TYR A 228 8.58 12.78 11.01
C TYR A 228 9.94 12.07 10.84
N PRO A 229 10.30 11.61 9.63
CA PRO A 229 11.43 10.71 9.44
C PRO A 229 12.79 11.40 9.28
N PHE A 230 12.83 12.74 9.32
CA PHE A 230 14.05 13.50 9.05
C PHE A 230 14.56 14.21 10.31
N LEU A 231 15.87 14.44 10.35
CA LEU A 231 16.45 15.38 11.31
C LEU A 231 16.18 16.81 10.82
N TRP A 232 15.74 17.66 11.73
CA TRP A 232 15.49 19.07 11.49
C TRP A 232 16.76 19.88 11.74
N ASP A 233 17.22 20.58 10.71
CA ASP A 233 18.41 21.43 10.80
C ASP A 233 18.01 22.84 11.23
N ASP A 234 17.77 23.00 12.52
CA ASP A 234 17.27 24.25 13.10
C ASP A 234 18.29 25.39 12.93
N ALA A 235 17.84 26.56 12.46
CA ALA A 235 18.72 27.70 12.24
C ALA A 235 19.40 28.24 13.51
N VAL A 236 18.85 27.92 14.70
CA VAL A 236 19.35 28.40 16.00
C VAL A 236 20.06 27.28 16.77
N SER A 237 19.41 26.12 16.89
CA SER A 237 19.91 25.00 17.70
C SER A 237 20.72 23.96 16.92
N GLY A 238 20.77 24.05 15.59
CA GLY A 238 21.35 23.04 14.72
C GLY A 238 20.50 21.77 14.61
N LEU A 239 21.15 20.70 14.15
CA LEU A 239 20.50 19.42 13.83
C LEU A 239 19.87 18.76 15.07
N LYS A 240 18.55 18.50 15.01
CA LYS A 240 17.80 17.83 16.08
C LYS A 240 16.66 16.96 15.54
N SER A 241 16.23 15.98 16.33
CA SER A 241 14.94 15.32 16.11
C SER A 241 13.81 16.25 16.57
N LEU A 242 12.69 16.25 15.85
CA LEU A 242 11.47 16.94 16.28
C LEU A 242 10.62 16.04 17.19
N GLY A 243 9.80 16.62 18.06
CA GLY A 243 9.00 15.85 19.01
C GLY A 243 9.87 14.95 19.92
N VAL A 244 9.35 13.79 20.30
CA VAL A 244 10.11 12.74 21.00
C VAL A 244 10.59 11.73 19.96
N ASP A 245 11.87 11.79 19.60
CA ASP A 245 12.49 10.91 18.59
C ASP A 245 11.79 10.93 17.22
N GLY A 246 11.38 12.12 16.77
CA GLY A 246 10.66 12.29 15.50
C GLY A 246 9.17 11.97 15.59
N LYS A 247 8.60 11.81 16.80
CA LYS A 247 7.22 11.37 16.99
C LYS A 247 6.42 12.30 17.89
N TRP A 248 5.12 12.36 17.61
CA TRP A 248 4.12 13.02 18.43
C TRP A 248 2.99 12.06 18.74
N ASN A 249 2.56 12.06 19.99
CA ASN A 249 1.37 11.34 20.41
C ASN A 249 0.14 12.21 20.15
N CYS A 250 -0.60 11.90 19.10
CA CYS A 250 -1.81 12.61 18.73
C CYS A 250 -3.08 11.78 18.98
N VAL A 251 -3.00 10.80 19.89
CA VAL A 251 -4.16 10.03 20.33
C VAL A 251 -5.23 10.98 20.88
N ASP A 252 -6.45 10.81 20.39
CA ASP A 252 -7.63 11.61 20.75
C ASP A 252 -7.56 13.11 20.42
N LEU A 253 -6.59 13.52 19.60
CA LEU A 253 -6.53 14.87 19.04
C LEU A 253 -7.25 14.96 17.69
N THR A 254 -7.77 16.16 17.40
CA THR A 254 -8.14 16.52 16.03
C THR A 254 -6.88 16.72 15.18
N PRO A 255 -6.97 16.57 13.84
CA PRO A 255 -5.83 16.83 12.96
C PRO A 255 -5.24 18.24 13.12
N GLU A 256 -6.10 19.23 13.36
CA GLU A 256 -5.71 20.63 13.55
C GLU A 256 -5.00 20.85 14.89
N ASP A 257 -5.49 20.22 15.96
CA ASP A 257 -4.85 20.31 17.29
C ASP A 257 -3.48 19.62 17.28
N CYS A 258 -3.40 18.41 16.71
CA CYS A 258 -2.12 17.71 16.53
C CYS A 258 -1.13 18.53 15.69
N CYS A 259 -1.61 19.19 14.63
CA CYS A 259 -0.76 20.07 13.82
C CYS A 259 -0.23 21.28 14.60
N ARG A 260 -1.04 21.86 15.47
CA ARG A 260 -0.62 22.96 16.34
C ARG A 260 0.49 22.51 17.27
N ASP A 261 0.33 21.37 17.94
CA ASP A 261 1.33 20.80 18.86
C ASP A 261 2.66 20.49 18.13
N ILE A 262 2.58 19.96 16.90
CA ILE A 262 3.75 19.71 16.05
C ILE A 262 4.50 21.02 15.78
N LYS A 263 3.79 22.08 15.38
CA LYS A 263 4.40 23.38 15.07
C LYS A 263 4.98 24.06 16.31
N GLU A 264 4.32 23.93 17.45
CA GLU A 264 4.81 24.46 18.73
C GLU A 264 6.11 23.76 19.18
N SER A 265 6.31 22.49 18.83
CA SER A 265 7.57 21.77 19.09
C SER A 265 8.76 22.23 18.23
N ALA A 266 8.50 22.97 17.14
CA ALA A 266 9.48 23.45 16.18
C ALA A 266 9.18 24.90 15.74
N PRO A 267 9.28 25.89 16.66
CA PRO A 267 8.84 27.25 16.41
C PRO A 267 9.77 28.04 15.48
N THR A 268 10.95 27.51 15.20
CA THR A 268 12.04 28.14 14.47
C THR A 268 12.17 27.58 13.06
N ILE A 269 12.60 28.44 12.13
CA ILE A 269 12.95 28.01 10.77
C ILE A 269 14.18 27.10 10.76
N ASP A 270 14.28 26.25 9.76
CA ASP A 270 15.51 25.55 9.46
C ASP A 270 16.54 26.45 8.74
N THR A 271 17.75 25.91 8.53
CA THR A 271 18.84 26.56 7.79
C THR A 271 18.49 26.91 6.33
N ARG A 272 17.37 26.40 5.81
CA ARG A 272 16.85 26.68 4.47
C ARG A 272 15.68 27.67 4.47
N GLY A 273 15.31 28.21 5.64
CA GLY A 273 14.25 29.21 5.78
C GLY A 273 12.83 28.65 5.82
N ASN A 274 12.66 27.34 6.00
CA ASN A 274 11.34 26.71 6.03
C ASN A 274 10.85 26.53 7.48
N TYR A 275 9.54 26.70 7.69
CA TYR A 275 8.87 26.26 8.90
C TYR A 275 8.34 24.84 8.73
N VAL A 276 8.15 24.15 9.85
CA VAL A 276 7.40 22.88 9.86
C VAL A 276 5.96 23.15 9.46
N GLU A 277 5.48 22.37 8.49
CA GLU A 277 4.11 22.40 8.00
C GLU A 277 3.42 21.06 8.26
N CYS A 278 2.09 21.04 8.21
CA CYS A 278 1.33 19.78 8.32
C CYS A 278 0.59 19.53 7.01
N ASN A 279 0.55 18.27 6.60
CA ASN A 279 -0.25 17.79 5.50
C ASN A 279 -1.28 16.79 6.05
N ILE A 280 -2.53 17.23 6.17
CA ILE A 280 -3.62 16.38 6.65
C ILE A 280 -4.03 15.44 5.50
N TYR A 281 -3.84 14.15 5.72
CA TYR A 281 -4.15 13.10 4.77
C TYR A 281 -5.37 12.31 5.26
N VAL A 282 -6.48 12.50 4.54
CA VAL A 282 -7.65 11.63 4.67
C VAL A 282 -7.44 10.41 3.77
N PRO A 283 -7.50 9.18 4.33
CA PRO A 283 -7.44 7.94 3.57
C PRO A 283 -8.53 7.85 2.50
N TRP A 284 -8.29 7.01 1.51
CA TRP A 284 -9.31 6.68 0.50
C TRP A 284 -10.47 5.92 1.17
N GLY A 285 -11.70 6.21 0.73
CA GLY A 285 -12.94 5.69 1.31
C GLY A 285 -13.74 6.74 2.09
N GLY A 286 -13.14 7.91 2.33
CA GLY A 286 -13.83 9.06 2.93
C GLY A 286 -14.80 9.73 1.96
N LYS A 287 -15.76 10.49 2.50
CA LYS A 287 -16.81 11.18 1.72
C LYS A 287 -16.27 12.04 0.56
N ASN A 288 -15.07 12.60 0.71
CA ASN A 288 -14.42 13.48 -0.27
C ASN A 288 -13.38 12.76 -1.16
N LYS A 289 -13.06 11.50 -0.85
CA LYS A 289 -12.09 10.66 -1.57
C LYS A 289 -12.68 9.26 -1.71
N PRO A 290 -13.67 9.06 -2.60
CA PRO A 290 -14.20 7.72 -2.85
C PRO A 290 -13.03 6.82 -3.27
N LYS A 291 -12.99 5.64 -2.66
CA LYS A 291 -11.97 4.63 -2.94
C LYS A 291 -12.28 4.06 -4.33
N ARG A 292 -11.24 3.83 -5.15
CA ARG A 292 -11.35 3.59 -6.59
C ARG A 292 -10.61 2.33 -7.00
N ASN A 293 -11.33 1.23 -7.26
CA ASN A 293 -10.83 -0.14 -7.56
C ASN A 293 -9.95 -0.24 -8.82
N ASP A 294 -9.68 0.87 -9.49
CA ASP A 294 -8.90 0.96 -10.71
C ASP A 294 -7.56 1.64 -10.47
N ARG A 295 -7.08 1.70 -9.22
CA ARG A 295 -5.80 2.35 -8.87
C ARG A 295 -4.83 1.42 -8.20
N VAL A 296 -3.63 1.30 -8.78
CA VAL A 296 -2.51 0.62 -8.12
C VAL A 296 -1.57 1.66 -7.51
N PHE A 297 -1.32 1.52 -6.22
CA PHE A 297 -0.37 2.37 -5.51
C PHE A 297 1.01 1.71 -5.50
N ILE A 298 2.02 2.41 -6.04
CA ILE A 298 3.41 1.95 -6.06
C ILE A 298 4.25 2.93 -5.24
N ASN A 299 4.82 2.45 -4.13
CA ASN A 299 5.69 3.24 -3.27
C ASN A 299 7.16 2.97 -3.65
N LEU A 300 7.86 4.00 -4.12
CA LEU A 300 9.26 3.93 -4.55
C LEU A 300 10.22 4.46 -3.47
N SER A 301 11.34 3.78 -3.35
CA SER A 301 12.56 4.24 -2.70
C SER A 301 13.26 5.33 -3.52
N PRO A 302 14.15 6.15 -2.92
CA PRO A 302 14.90 7.19 -3.64
C PRO A 302 15.79 6.67 -4.78
N ASP A 303 16.13 5.38 -4.80
CA ASP A 303 16.88 4.72 -5.87
C ASP A 303 15.99 4.22 -7.03
N GLY A 304 14.67 4.49 -6.96
CA GLY A 304 13.70 4.12 -7.97
C GLY A 304 13.18 2.68 -7.87
N ARG A 305 13.52 1.95 -6.79
CA ARG A 305 12.99 0.61 -6.51
C ARG A 305 11.70 0.66 -5.72
N VAL A 306 10.83 -0.32 -5.91
CA VAL A 306 9.61 -0.47 -5.11
C VAL A 306 9.95 -0.94 -3.70
N HIS A 307 9.56 -0.17 -2.69
CA HIS A 307 9.84 -0.46 -1.27
C HIS A 307 8.74 -1.29 -0.61
N GLU A 308 7.48 -1.12 -1.05
CA GLU A 308 6.32 -1.81 -0.48
C GLU A 308 5.54 -2.48 -1.61
N ALA A 309 4.97 -3.66 -1.33
CA ALA A 309 4.16 -4.40 -2.29
C ALA A 309 3.04 -3.48 -2.81
N PRO A 310 2.93 -3.25 -4.12
CA PRO A 310 1.85 -2.48 -4.67
C PRO A 310 0.48 -3.10 -4.37
N ILE A 311 -0.51 -2.25 -4.15
CA ILE A 311 -1.86 -2.66 -3.78
C ILE A 311 -2.84 -1.98 -4.74
N ILE A 312 -3.82 -2.75 -5.23
CA ILE A 312 -5.02 -2.16 -5.84
C ILE A 312 -5.96 -1.78 -4.73
N GLU A 313 -6.16 -0.48 -4.54
CA GLU A 313 -7.22 0.03 -3.67
C GLU A 313 -8.44 0.42 -4.47
#